data_AF-A0A1I4YHH0-F1
#
_entry.id   AF-A0A1I4YHH0-F1
#
_cell.length_a   1.000
_cell.length_b   1.000
_cell.length_c   1.000
_cell.angle_alpha   90.00
_cell.angle_beta   90.00
_cell.angle_gamma   90.00
#
_symmetry.space_group_name_H-M   'P 1'
#
loop_
_entity.id
_entity.type
_entity.pdbx_description
1 polymer ?
#
loop_
_entity_poly.entity_id
_entity_poly.type
_entity_poly.pdbx_seq_one_letter_code
_entity_poly.pdbx_strand_id
1 'polypeptide(L)'
;MKKIVCLALSLTAFVGFAQNNKSVEFTKKLSYKIEMSEDSYNEFTEAEYSNINYDHYLDKNNKESLLSFYYNDTAAASYGGSESNFFVSKNWMVPLSVSGISKAVNYTPYGAFKILNEGQTVTKLDRKGTIGGTNCQYYAILRDIDNKESYDYCFCIDESNKINNAESIFPDSKLKGLILSVEYNTESSYKLVYKSSQNVSLKLDIDSDKISADIEEYQKSVVEEYPVDAAAVAVDSVLAYGDYGSVYSDPLYTYNYDGSELQDYSLYSYITPIYSVTTNALYNTKEYGGEGTLNRDQVASFYKKESKSLVKNLKSAKMITADQKKELEKFFKTQNEKIKNYVPNQPIDYAATDVAEAYAVTDTAAYAEDYDYYTKYESSYKNETIDDIVLAYDLDVKDNEKIKEYAPDYCDNLKSKIPNFQNKSLSTHVHNLTGQICDLYLYNNGGNVGYFETINSMRKSYLEIEKLRSTLSQKDQKLLLEFIKNLD
;
A
#
# COMPACT_ATOMS: atom_id res chain seq x y z
N MET A 1 6.86 -59.77 -44.91
CA MET A 1 6.16 -59.45 -43.65
C MET A 1 6.72 -58.16 -43.08
N LYS A 2 5.84 -57.16 -42.92
CA LYS A 2 5.81 -56.07 -41.93
C LYS A 2 7.15 -55.38 -41.57
N LYS A 3 7.31 -54.11 -41.98
CA LYS A 3 7.31 -52.88 -41.12
C LYS A 3 8.63 -52.69 -40.35
N ILE A 4 9.28 -51.54 -40.16
CA ILE A 4 9.08 -50.08 -40.36
C ILE A 4 10.48 -49.48 -40.03
N VAL A 5 11.13 -48.73 -40.93
CA VAL A 5 11.36 -47.27 -40.86
C VAL A 5 11.71 -46.68 -39.48
N CYS A 6 12.90 -46.10 -39.35
CA CYS A 6 13.25 -44.89 -38.57
C CYS A 6 14.73 -44.59 -38.87
N LEU A 7 15.07 -43.92 -39.97
CA LEU A 7 14.96 -42.47 -40.25
C LEU A 7 15.80 -41.62 -39.28
N ALA A 8 16.76 -40.94 -39.89
CA ALA A 8 17.64 -39.93 -39.32
C ALA A 8 16.87 -38.68 -38.86
N LEU A 9 17.60 -37.78 -38.18
CA LEU A 9 17.28 -36.36 -37.97
C LEU A 9 16.16 -36.04 -36.96
N SER A 10 16.55 -35.99 -35.68
CA SER A 10 16.37 -34.81 -34.83
C SER A 10 17.46 -34.92 -33.74
N LEU A 11 18.43 -34.02 -33.55
CA LEU A 11 18.29 -32.57 -33.46
C LEU A 11 17.09 -32.18 -32.59
N THR A 12 16.84 -32.93 -31.53
CA THR A 12 16.24 -32.34 -30.33
C THR A 12 17.39 -31.80 -29.51
N ALA A 13 17.56 -30.50 -29.65
CA ALA A 13 18.44 -29.70 -28.84
C ALA A 13 18.30 -30.14 -27.38
N PHE A 14 19.40 -30.65 -26.82
CA PHE A 14 19.81 -30.14 -25.52
C PHE A 14 19.99 -28.63 -25.74
N VAL A 15 18.89 -27.88 -25.66
CA VAL A 15 18.96 -26.50 -25.20
C VAL A 15 19.43 -26.70 -23.78
N GLY A 16 20.75 -26.75 -23.62
CA GLY A 16 21.34 -26.44 -22.35
C GLY A 16 20.64 -25.16 -21.90
N PHE A 17 20.34 -25.09 -20.61
CA PHE A 17 20.25 -23.81 -19.95
C PHE A 17 21.61 -23.10 -20.16
N ALA A 18 21.88 -22.61 -21.37
CA ALA A 18 22.56 -21.38 -21.56
C ALA A 18 21.62 -20.38 -20.90
N GLN A 19 21.78 -20.18 -19.59
CA GLN A 19 21.44 -18.89 -19.04
C GLN A 19 22.18 -17.91 -19.96
N ASN A 20 21.43 -17.22 -20.81
CA ASN A 20 21.93 -16.02 -21.44
C ASN A 20 22.25 -15.10 -20.25
N ASN A 21 23.49 -15.17 -19.75
CA ASN A 21 23.98 -14.34 -18.65
C ASN A 21 24.23 -12.93 -19.18
N LYS A 22 23.22 -12.36 -19.86
CA LYS A 22 23.17 -10.93 -20.08
C LYS A 22 23.09 -10.30 -18.70
N SER A 23 24.01 -9.38 -18.49
CA SER A 23 24.23 -8.76 -17.20
C SER A 23 24.60 -7.31 -17.43
N VAL A 24 24.08 -6.46 -16.56
CA VAL A 24 24.40 -5.04 -16.56
C VAL A 24 25.41 -4.82 -15.44
N GLU A 25 26.51 -4.14 -15.79
CA GLU A 25 27.53 -3.74 -14.83
C GLU A 25 27.40 -2.24 -14.56
N PHE A 26 27.05 -1.91 -13.33
CA PHE A 26 27.06 -0.56 -12.82
C PHE A 26 28.45 -0.24 -12.25
N THR A 27 29.02 0.84 -12.76
CA THR A 27 30.41 1.24 -12.48
C THR A 27 30.51 2.45 -11.57
N LYS A 28 29.39 3.15 -11.38
CA LYS A 28 29.31 4.37 -10.57
C LYS A 28 28.07 4.37 -9.71
N LYS A 29 28.20 4.85 -8.48
CA LYS A 29 27.11 5.09 -7.54
C LYS A 29 27.06 6.55 -7.18
N LEU A 30 25.89 7.17 -7.30
CA LEU A 30 25.58 8.51 -6.84
C LEU A 30 24.65 8.38 -5.63
N SER A 31 25.00 9.03 -4.51
CA SER A 31 24.17 9.01 -3.31
C SER A 31 23.52 10.37 -3.11
N TYR A 32 22.26 10.35 -2.71
CA TYR A 32 21.47 11.53 -2.38
C TYR A 32 20.95 11.43 -0.96
N LYS A 33 20.62 12.58 -0.39
CA LYS A 33 19.91 12.71 0.88
C LYS A 33 18.58 13.41 0.65
N ILE A 34 17.65 13.20 1.55
CA ILE A 34 16.41 13.96 1.59
C ILE A 34 16.68 15.26 2.37
N GLU A 35 16.31 16.41 1.79
CA GLU A 35 16.25 17.69 2.49
C GLU A 35 14.79 18.16 2.52
N MET A 36 14.28 18.52 3.69
CA MET A 36 12.92 19.05 3.84
C MET A 36 12.92 20.56 3.55
N SER A 37 11.80 21.07 3.04
CA SER A 37 11.57 22.52 2.98
C SER A 37 11.37 23.08 4.39
N GLU A 38 11.90 24.28 4.65
CA GLU A 38 11.77 24.96 5.95
C GLU A 38 10.29 25.22 6.34
N ASP A 39 9.40 25.29 5.34
CA ASP A 39 7.97 25.56 5.51
C ASP A 39 7.09 24.29 5.54
N SER A 40 7.67 23.08 5.51
CA SER A 40 6.86 21.86 5.44
C SER A 40 6.22 21.52 6.79
N TYR A 41 4.88 21.49 6.83
CA TYR A 41 4.11 20.97 7.95
C TYR A 41 4.08 19.44 7.87
N ASN A 42 4.98 18.74 8.56
CA ASN A 42 5.04 17.28 8.50
C ASN A 42 5.16 16.65 9.90
N GLU A 43 4.48 15.51 10.08
CA GLU A 43 4.53 14.65 11.27
C GLU A 43 5.89 13.94 11.45
N PHE A 44 6.70 13.92 10.39
CA PHE A 44 7.99 13.22 10.34
C PHE A 44 9.18 14.19 10.51
N THR A 45 10.16 13.76 11.30
CA THR A 45 11.34 14.54 11.67
C THR A 45 12.50 14.34 10.68
N GLU A 46 13.41 15.32 10.59
CA GLU A 46 14.67 15.19 9.83
C GLU A 46 15.47 13.93 10.23
N ALA A 47 15.35 13.50 11.49
CA ALA A 47 15.97 12.28 12.01
C ALA A 47 15.45 11.01 11.30
N GLU A 48 14.16 10.95 10.96
CA GLU A 48 13.57 9.80 10.27
C GLU A 48 14.01 9.72 8.81
N TYR A 49 14.03 10.84 8.09
CA TYR A 49 14.51 10.89 6.71
C TYR A 49 16.01 10.67 6.57
N SER A 50 16.80 11.04 7.59
CA SER A 50 18.24 10.76 7.63
C SER A 50 18.55 9.25 7.64
N ASN A 51 17.55 8.42 7.96
CA ASN A 51 17.67 6.97 7.94
C ASN A 51 17.44 6.33 6.57
N ILE A 52 17.01 7.09 5.57
CA ILE A 52 16.73 6.58 4.23
C ILE A 52 17.86 6.97 3.29
N ASN A 53 18.43 5.98 2.60
CA ASN A 53 19.40 6.18 1.55
C ASN A 53 18.73 6.10 0.18
N TYR A 54 19.11 7.04 -0.71
CA TYR A 54 18.79 6.97 -2.12
C TYR A 54 20.08 6.90 -2.94
N ASP A 55 20.27 5.78 -3.64
CA ASP A 55 21.41 5.55 -4.51
C ASP A 55 20.97 5.40 -5.97
N HIS A 56 21.70 6.07 -6.87
CA HIS A 56 21.56 5.95 -8.31
C HIS A 56 22.84 5.33 -8.88
N TYR A 57 22.73 4.09 -9.35
CA TYR A 57 23.83 3.36 -9.97
C TYR A 57 23.78 3.52 -11.49
N LEU A 58 24.93 3.82 -12.10
CA LEU A 58 25.04 4.06 -13.54
C LEU A 58 25.88 2.97 -14.20
N ASP A 59 25.41 2.48 -15.35
CA ASP A 59 26.23 1.68 -16.24
C ASP A 59 27.35 2.54 -16.87
N LYS A 60 28.31 1.87 -17.51
CA LYS A 60 29.45 2.55 -18.14
C LYS A 60 29.05 3.55 -19.23
N ASN A 61 27.88 3.40 -19.85
CA ASN A 61 27.42 4.23 -20.95
C ASN A 61 26.39 5.30 -20.52
N ASN A 62 25.98 5.32 -19.24
CA ASN A 62 24.88 6.13 -18.73
C ASN A 62 23.55 5.94 -19.48
N LYS A 63 23.31 4.74 -20.02
CA LYS A 63 22.08 4.37 -20.73
C LYS A 63 21.17 3.50 -19.88
N GLU A 64 21.76 2.79 -18.92
CA GLU A 64 21.06 1.91 -18.01
C GLU A 64 21.42 2.31 -16.59
N SER A 65 20.43 2.31 -15.71
CA SER A 65 20.67 2.67 -14.32
C SER A 65 19.79 1.91 -13.36
N LEU A 66 20.17 1.90 -12.09
CA LEU A 66 19.40 1.32 -11.00
C LEU A 66 19.19 2.41 -9.94
N LEU A 67 17.94 2.64 -9.57
CA LEU A 67 17.54 3.49 -8.46
C LEU A 67 17.21 2.60 -7.27
N SER A 68 17.89 2.81 -6.14
CA SER A 68 17.72 2.02 -4.93
C SER A 68 17.35 2.92 -3.76
N PHE A 69 16.24 2.59 -3.09
CA PHE A 69 15.76 3.26 -1.89
C PHE A 69 15.78 2.24 -0.74
N TYR A 70 16.50 2.53 0.34
CA TYR A 70 16.61 1.58 1.45
C TYR A 70 16.90 2.29 2.77
N TYR A 71 16.45 1.69 3.87
CA TYR A 71 16.84 2.13 5.21
C TYR A 71 18.31 1.80 5.46
N ASN A 72 19.02 2.67 6.18
CA ASN A 72 20.36 2.38 6.69
C ASN A 72 20.33 1.15 7.62
N ASP A 73 21.48 0.49 7.81
CA ASP A 73 21.55 -0.79 8.55
C ASP A 73 20.92 -0.72 9.95
N THR A 74 21.01 0.43 10.62
CA THR A 74 20.44 0.65 11.96
C THR A 74 18.91 0.75 11.94
N ALA A 75 18.38 1.47 10.97
CA ALA A 75 16.94 1.63 10.77
C ALA A 75 16.30 0.38 10.15
N ALA A 76 16.99 -0.31 9.25
CA ALA A 76 16.54 -1.58 8.68
C ALA A 76 16.32 -2.64 9.75
N ALA A 77 17.15 -2.66 10.80
CA ALA A 77 16.95 -3.54 11.95
C ALA A 77 15.73 -3.16 12.82
N SER A 78 15.31 -1.89 12.81
CA SER A 78 14.25 -1.34 13.66
C SER A 78 12.88 -1.35 12.98
N TYR A 79 12.83 -1.09 11.66
CA TYR A 79 11.61 -0.95 10.88
C TYR A 79 11.32 -2.13 9.95
N GLY A 80 12.19 -3.15 9.95
CA GLY A 80 12.12 -4.26 8.99
C GLY A 80 12.62 -3.80 7.62
N GLY A 81 13.89 -4.07 7.32
CA GLY A 81 14.57 -3.57 6.12
C GLY A 81 13.78 -3.76 4.83
N SER A 82 13.28 -2.65 4.28
CA SER A 82 12.67 -2.60 2.95
C SER A 82 13.64 -1.91 1.98
N GLU A 83 14.00 -2.62 0.92
CA GLU A 83 14.73 -2.06 -0.22
C GLU A 83 13.80 -2.05 -1.43
N SER A 84 13.65 -0.89 -2.08
CA SER A 84 12.93 -0.74 -3.33
C SER A 84 13.92 -0.42 -4.44
N ASN A 85 13.87 -1.21 -5.51
CA ASN A 85 14.80 -1.12 -6.62
C ASN A 85 14.05 -0.89 -7.93
N PHE A 86 14.53 0.05 -8.74
CA PHE A 86 13.98 0.36 -10.04
C PHE A 86 15.09 0.38 -11.10
N PHE A 87 15.01 -0.52 -12.06
CA PHE A 87 15.87 -0.49 -13.24
C PHE A 87 15.32 0.49 -14.26
N VAL A 88 16.19 1.34 -14.79
CA VAL A 88 15.85 2.33 -15.79
C VAL A 88 16.57 2.01 -17.09
N SER A 89 15.80 1.86 -18.17
CA SER A 89 16.31 1.63 -19.52
C SER A 89 15.29 2.08 -20.57
N LYS A 90 15.73 2.74 -21.65
CA LYS A 90 14.87 3.13 -22.79
C LYS A 90 13.55 3.84 -22.37
N ASN A 91 13.64 4.80 -21.43
CA ASN A 91 12.50 5.55 -20.84
C ASN A 91 11.56 4.72 -19.95
N TRP A 92 11.80 3.42 -19.79
CA TRP A 92 11.12 2.58 -18.81
C TRP A 92 11.78 2.65 -17.45
N MET A 93 10.96 2.78 -16.41
CA MET A 93 11.31 2.49 -15.04
C MET A 93 10.61 1.20 -14.63
N VAL A 94 11.39 0.20 -14.23
CA VAL A 94 10.93 -1.16 -13.99
C VAL A 94 11.23 -1.56 -12.55
N PRO A 95 10.22 -1.80 -11.71
CA PRO A 95 10.43 -2.29 -10.36
C PRO A 95 11.04 -3.69 -10.43
N LEU A 96 12.06 -3.92 -9.61
CA LEU A 96 12.72 -5.21 -9.52
C LEU A 96 13.05 -5.60 -8.09
N SER A 97 13.24 -6.91 -7.89
CA SER A 97 13.79 -7.49 -6.67
C SER A 97 15.14 -8.12 -6.99
N VAL A 98 16.15 -7.77 -6.20
CA VAL A 98 17.48 -8.39 -6.29
C VAL A 98 17.61 -9.45 -5.21
N SER A 99 17.87 -10.69 -5.61
CA SER A 99 18.25 -11.74 -4.67
C SER A 99 19.63 -11.44 -4.09
N GLY A 100 19.72 -11.18 -2.78
CA GLY A 100 21.00 -10.95 -2.10
C GLY A 100 21.98 -12.13 -2.15
N ILE A 101 21.50 -13.34 -2.49
CA ILE A 101 22.30 -14.58 -2.52
C ILE A 101 22.80 -14.87 -3.94
N SER A 102 21.89 -14.85 -4.91
CA SER A 102 22.21 -15.22 -6.30
C SER A 102 22.49 -14.03 -7.20
N LYS A 103 22.22 -12.80 -6.74
CA LYS A 103 22.16 -11.58 -7.58
C LYS A 103 21.18 -11.67 -8.75
N ALA A 104 20.32 -12.70 -8.74
CA ALA A 104 19.26 -12.87 -9.71
C ALA A 104 18.25 -11.74 -9.55
N VAL A 105 17.81 -11.21 -10.68
CA VAL A 105 16.83 -10.13 -10.74
C VAL A 105 15.49 -10.73 -11.13
N ASN A 106 14.47 -10.45 -10.32
CA ASN A 106 13.08 -10.70 -10.67
C ASN A 106 12.40 -9.36 -10.97
N TYR A 107 11.58 -9.31 -12.01
CA TYR A 107 10.81 -8.13 -12.39
C TYR A 107 9.44 -8.54 -12.91
N THR A 108 8.51 -7.59 -12.93
CA THR A 108 7.15 -7.79 -13.45
C THR A 108 6.86 -6.74 -14.51
N PRO A 109 6.57 -7.13 -15.78
CA PRO A 109 6.28 -6.18 -16.86
C PRO A 109 5.13 -5.21 -16.55
N TYR A 110 4.09 -5.67 -15.83
CA TYR A 110 2.94 -4.84 -15.42
C TYR A 110 3.33 -3.62 -14.57
N GLY A 111 4.30 -3.77 -13.67
CA GLY A 111 4.73 -2.68 -12.80
C GLY A 111 5.63 -1.64 -13.48
N ALA A 112 6.01 -1.88 -14.74
CA ALA A 112 6.84 -0.95 -15.49
C ALA A 112 6.03 0.27 -15.94
N PHE A 113 6.62 1.45 -15.78
CA PHE A 113 6.00 2.70 -16.22
C PHE A 113 7.01 3.56 -16.96
N LYS A 114 6.52 4.47 -17.81
CA LYS A 114 7.37 5.42 -18.52
C LYS A 114 7.70 6.61 -17.62
N ILE A 115 8.96 7.05 -17.67
CA ILE A 115 9.40 8.27 -16.97
C ILE A 115 8.76 9.50 -17.64
N LEU A 116 8.74 9.50 -18.98
CA LEU A 116 8.03 10.46 -19.80
C LEU A 116 6.94 9.76 -20.61
N ASN A 117 5.69 10.19 -20.47
CA ASN A 117 4.60 9.69 -21.30
C ASN A 117 4.76 10.13 -22.76
N GLU A 118 4.00 9.51 -23.67
CA GLU A 118 4.04 9.88 -25.08
C GLU A 118 3.65 11.35 -25.28
N GLY A 119 4.49 12.09 -26.01
CA GLY A 119 4.32 13.53 -26.21
C GLY A 119 4.82 14.41 -25.06
N GLN A 120 5.17 13.85 -23.88
CA GLN A 120 5.81 14.61 -22.81
C GLN A 120 7.30 14.80 -23.06
N THR A 121 7.82 15.95 -22.64
CA THR A 121 9.25 16.25 -22.69
C THR A 121 9.71 16.93 -21.41
N VAL A 122 10.99 16.75 -21.08
CA VAL A 122 11.64 17.51 -20.02
C VAL A 122 11.85 18.96 -20.48
N THR A 123 11.20 19.90 -19.82
CA THR A 123 11.14 21.31 -20.21
C THR A 123 12.17 22.13 -19.44
N LYS A 124 13.01 22.90 -20.15
CA LYS A 124 13.95 23.86 -19.52
C LYS A 124 13.16 25.03 -18.94
N LEU A 125 13.31 25.28 -17.64
CA LEU A 125 12.67 26.39 -16.95
C LEU A 125 13.52 27.67 -17.04
N ASP A 126 12.89 28.84 -16.88
CA ASP A 126 13.65 30.09 -16.71
C ASP A 126 14.06 30.28 -15.24
N ARG A 127 14.70 29.25 -14.69
CA ARG A 127 15.11 29.17 -13.28
C ARG A 127 16.49 28.54 -13.20
N LYS A 128 17.38 29.17 -12.44
CA LYS A 128 18.72 28.67 -12.11
C LYS A 128 18.85 28.52 -10.61
N GLY A 129 19.73 27.64 -10.17
CA GLY A 129 19.97 27.39 -8.76
C GLY A 129 21.42 27.07 -8.46
N THR A 130 21.69 26.94 -7.17
CA THR A 130 22.97 26.49 -6.66
C THR A 130 22.70 25.46 -5.57
N ILE A 131 23.24 24.26 -5.73
CA ILE A 131 23.12 23.15 -4.77
C ILE A 131 24.52 22.73 -4.37
N GLY A 132 24.83 22.75 -3.06
CA GLY A 132 26.17 22.41 -2.57
C GLY A 132 27.31 23.25 -3.19
N GLY A 133 27.03 24.53 -3.52
CA GLY A 133 27.98 25.42 -4.19
C GLY A 133 28.15 25.19 -5.70
N THR A 134 27.42 24.23 -6.29
CA THR A 134 27.45 23.93 -7.73
C THR A 134 26.24 24.53 -8.41
N ASN A 135 26.46 25.29 -9.50
CA ASN A 135 25.38 25.91 -10.26
C ASN A 135 24.64 24.88 -11.12
N CYS A 136 23.33 25.03 -11.22
CA CYS A 136 22.50 24.18 -12.05
C CYS A 136 21.37 24.95 -12.73
N GLN A 137 20.89 24.36 -13.81
CA GLN A 137 19.73 24.81 -14.56
C GLN A 137 18.54 23.93 -14.17
N TYR A 138 17.38 24.55 -13.92
CA TYR A 138 16.17 23.78 -13.63
C TYR A 138 15.46 23.31 -14.89
N TYR A 139 14.96 22.08 -14.81
CA TYR A 139 14.21 21.35 -15.81
C TYR A 139 13.00 20.70 -15.16
N ALA A 140 11.86 20.62 -15.83
CA ALA A 140 10.66 20.03 -15.25
C ALA A 140 9.90 19.11 -16.20
N ILE A 141 9.23 18.12 -15.63
CA ILE A 141 8.17 17.36 -16.28
C ILE A 141 6.87 18.09 -15.93
N LEU A 142 6.31 18.82 -16.90
CA LEU A 142 5.13 19.65 -16.68
C LEU A 142 3.86 18.77 -16.66
N ARG A 143 2.96 19.04 -15.70
CA ARG A 143 1.59 18.50 -15.70
C ARG A 143 0.74 19.19 -16.76
N ASP A 144 0.94 20.50 -16.87
CA ASP A 144 0.30 21.36 -17.85
C ASP A 144 1.41 22.06 -18.66
N ILE A 145 1.47 21.77 -19.97
CA ILE A 145 2.52 22.26 -20.86
C ILE A 145 2.53 23.80 -20.98
N ASP A 146 1.38 24.43 -20.73
CA ASP A 146 1.22 25.89 -20.81
C ASP A 146 1.51 26.58 -19.47
N ASN A 147 1.53 25.82 -18.36
CA ASN A 147 1.83 26.32 -17.03
C ASN A 147 3.16 25.75 -16.49
N LYS A 148 4.23 26.54 -16.61
CA LYS A 148 5.58 26.18 -16.15
C LYS A 148 5.74 26.01 -14.64
N GLU A 149 4.78 26.46 -13.85
CA GLU A 149 4.76 26.26 -12.39
C GLU A 149 4.04 24.95 -12.01
N SER A 150 3.29 24.36 -12.95
CA SER A 150 2.60 23.08 -12.77
C SER A 150 3.47 21.93 -13.28
N TYR A 151 4.27 21.35 -12.38
CA TYR A 151 5.14 20.21 -12.68
C TYR A 151 4.90 19.02 -11.75
N ASP A 152 5.13 17.81 -12.27
CA ASP A 152 5.21 16.61 -11.44
C ASP A 152 6.57 16.57 -10.76
N TYR A 153 7.63 16.69 -11.53
CA TYR A 153 9.00 16.66 -11.02
C TYR A 153 9.82 17.81 -11.60
N CYS A 154 10.66 18.40 -10.77
CA CYS A 154 11.60 19.43 -11.15
C CYS A 154 13.02 19.02 -10.74
N PHE A 155 13.96 19.24 -11.65
CA PHE A 155 15.32 18.72 -11.60
C PHE A 155 16.30 19.88 -11.73
N CYS A 156 17.22 20.03 -10.78
CA CYS A 156 18.33 20.97 -10.92
C CYS A 156 19.55 20.21 -11.47
N ILE A 157 19.97 20.52 -12.70
CA ILE A 157 20.99 19.77 -13.43
C ILE A 157 22.22 20.67 -13.72
N ASP A 158 23.41 20.20 -13.31
CA ASP A 158 24.69 20.76 -13.74
C ASP A 158 25.04 20.21 -15.12
N GLU A 159 24.70 20.98 -16.16
CA GLU A 159 24.91 20.64 -17.57
C GLU A 159 26.41 20.49 -17.94
N SER A 160 27.31 21.03 -17.11
CA SER A 160 28.75 21.04 -17.36
C SER A 160 29.49 19.88 -16.69
N ASN A 161 28.79 19.10 -15.85
CA ASN A 161 29.41 18.04 -15.07
C ASN A 161 29.88 16.87 -15.96
N LYS A 162 31.00 16.24 -15.58
CA LYS A 162 31.48 15.02 -16.23
C LYS A 162 30.64 13.80 -15.86
N ILE A 163 29.99 13.82 -14.70
CA ILE A 163 29.01 12.81 -14.30
C ILE A 163 27.71 13.13 -15.03
N ASN A 164 27.13 12.12 -15.68
CA ASN A 164 25.96 12.30 -16.51
C ASN A 164 24.91 11.25 -16.19
N ASN A 165 24.08 11.50 -15.18
CA ASN A 165 22.94 10.64 -14.87
C ASN A 165 21.63 11.18 -15.44
N ALA A 166 21.59 12.42 -15.93
CA ALA A 166 20.43 12.94 -16.66
C ALA A 166 20.13 12.10 -17.91
N GLU A 167 21.17 11.65 -18.62
CA GLU A 167 21.01 10.84 -19.84
C GLU A 167 20.39 9.45 -19.57
N SER A 168 20.57 8.88 -18.37
CA SER A 168 19.95 7.58 -18.05
C SER A 168 18.48 7.70 -17.70
N ILE A 169 18.05 8.83 -17.14
CA ILE A 169 16.66 9.12 -16.78
C ILE A 169 15.87 9.64 -17.99
N PHE A 170 16.51 10.45 -18.83
CA PHE A 170 15.89 11.09 -20.00
C PHE A 170 16.60 10.72 -21.30
N PRO A 171 16.61 9.42 -21.68
CA PRO A 171 17.45 8.92 -22.78
C PRO A 171 17.10 9.52 -24.15
N ASP A 172 15.87 9.97 -24.33
CA ASP A 172 15.38 10.58 -25.58
C ASP A 172 15.56 12.12 -25.59
N SER A 173 15.85 12.71 -24.43
CA SER A 173 16.23 14.11 -24.35
C SER A 173 17.73 14.21 -24.64
N LYS A 174 18.16 15.21 -25.41
CA LYS A 174 19.60 15.49 -25.60
C LYS A 174 20.27 16.04 -24.33
N LEU A 175 19.57 16.01 -23.19
CA LEU A 175 20.00 16.55 -21.91
C LEU A 175 21.10 15.69 -21.31
N LYS A 176 22.15 16.35 -20.84
CA LYS A 176 23.30 15.73 -20.18
C LYS A 176 23.65 16.53 -18.94
N GLY A 177 24.23 15.84 -17.97
CA GLY A 177 24.75 16.47 -16.76
C GLY A 177 24.41 15.70 -15.48
N LEU A 178 24.87 16.25 -14.38
CA LEU A 178 24.62 15.71 -13.05
C LEU A 178 23.34 16.30 -12.49
N ILE A 179 22.36 15.45 -12.18
CA ILE A 179 21.19 15.82 -11.39
C ILE A 179 21.67 16.12 -9.97
N LEU A 180 21.65 17.39 -9.58
CA LEU A 180 22.01 17.83 -8.23
C LEU A 180 20.84 17.80 -7.27
N SER A 181 19.62 17.99 -7.77
CA SER A 181 18.41 17.96 -6.96
C SER A 181 17.22 17.47 -7.75
N VAL A 182 16.30 16.76 -7.08
CA VAL A 182 14.96 16.42 -7.57
C VAL A 182 13.94 16.87 -6.55
N GLU A 183 12.94 17.64 -6.97
CA GLU A 183 11.85 18.13 -6.12
C GLU A 183 10.49 17.76 -6.74
N TYR A 184 9.53 17.43 -5.89
CA TYR A 184 8.15 17.14 -6.25
C TYR A 184 7.25 18.32 -5.85
N ASN A 185 6.28 18.69 -6.69
CA ASN A 185 5.43 19.86 -6.43
C ASN A 185 4.24 19.51 -5.52
N THR A 186 4.48 19.53 -4.21
CA THR A 186 3.45 19.48 -3.15
C THR A 186 3.73 20.47 -2.03
N GLU A 187 2.67 20.84 -1.29
CA GLU A 187 2.68 21.80 -0.17
C GLU A 187 3.63 21.40 0.98
N SER A 188 4.02 20.12 1.06
CA SER A 188 4.98 19.55 2.01
C SER A 188 6.18 18.91 1.29
N SER A 189 6.81 19.67 0.40
CA SER A 189 7.86 19.15 -0.49
C SER A 189 9.20 18.94 0.24
N TYR A 190 9.64 17.68 0.22
CA TYR A 190 11.04 17.33 0.38
C TYR A 190 11.71 17.31 -1.00
N LYS A 191 13.03 17.44 -1.02
CA LYS A 191 13.86 17.31 -2.23
C LYS A 191 14.97 16.29 -2.00
N LEU A 192 15.28 15.52 -3.03
CA LEU A 192 16.48 14.69 -3.06
C LEU A 192 17.65 15.56 -3.48
N VAL A 193 18.72 15.58 -2.70
CA VAL A 193 19.90 16.41 -2.93
C VAL A 193 21.15 15.55 -3.03
N TYR A 194 21.90 15.77 -4.11
CA TYR A 194 23.15 15.06 -4.38
C TYR A 194 24.16 15.26 -3.25
N LYS A 195 24.72 14.16 -2.76
CA LYS A 195 25.70 14.14 -1.66
C LYS A 195 27.09 13.77 -2.15
N SER A 196 27.20 12.67 -2.89
CA SER A 196 28.50 12.11 -3.25
C SER A 196 28.43 11.17 -4.43
N SER A 197 29.58 10.90 -5.05
CA SER A 197 29.74 9.83 -6.02
C SER A 197 30.94 8.96 -5.69
N GLN A 198 30.85 7.68 -6.02
CA GLN A 198 31.95 6.74 -5.89
C GLN A 198 31.93 5.71 -7.03
N ASN A 199 33.10 5.16 -7.35
CA ASN A 199 33.18 4.03 -8.27
C ASN A 199 32.76 2.75 -7.54
N VAL A 200 32.05 1.88 -8.25
CA VAL A 200 31.58 0.58 -7.74
C VAL A 200 31.76 -0.47 -8.83
N SER A 201 31.67 -1.75 -8.47
CA SER A 201 31.52 -2.84 -9.43
C SER A 201 30.35 -3.69 -8.97
N LEU A 202 29.15 -3.27 -9.41
CA LEU A 202 27.90 -3.99 -9.16
C LEU A 202 27.46 -4.62 -10.47
N LYS A 203 27.39 -5.95 -10.50
CA LYS A 203 26.93 -6.69 -11.66
C LYS A 203 25.66 -7.45 -11.31
N LEU A 204 24.60 -7.22 -12.08
CA LEU A 204 23.29 -7.87 -11.93
C LEU A 204 22.92 -8.62 -13.21
N ASP A 205 22.25 -9.75 -13.05
CA ASP A 205 21.78 -10.58 -14.17
C ASP A 205 20.49 -9.99 -14.76
N ILE A 206 20.68 -8.96 -15.60
CA ILE A 206 19.62 -8.18 -16.25
C ILE A 206 19.75 -8.36 -17.77
N ASP A 207 18.68 -8.86 -18.41
CA ASP A 207 18.52 -8.85 -19.86
C ASP A 207 17.56 -7.71 -20.24
N SER A 208 18.11 -6.51 -20.44
CA SER A 208 17.34 -5.29 -20.72
C SER A 208 16.50 -5.37 -21.98
N ASP A 209 16.97 -6.11 -23.00
CA ASP A 209 16.21 -6.33 -24.22
C ASP A 209 15.01 -7.22 -23.97
N LYS A 210 15.20 -8.29 -23.18
CA LYS A 210 14.08 -9.15 -22.76
C LYS A 210 13.07 -8.37 -21.92
N ILE A 211 13.53 -7.57 -20.95
CA ILE A 211 12.64 -6.72 -20.14
C ILE A 211 11.80 -5.80 -21.04
N SER A 212 12.45 -5.13 -22.01
CA SER A 212 11.74 -4.25 -22.95
C SER A 212 10.71 -5.01 -23.78
N ALA A 213 11.07 -6.19 -24.29
CA ALA A 213 10.19 -7.02 -25.10
C ALA A 213 9.00 -7.55 -24.29
N ASP A 214 9.24 -8.03 -23.07
CA ASP A 214 8.19 -8.53 -22.17
C ASP A 214 7.21 -7.40 -21.79
N ILE A 215 7.69 -6.15 -21.61
CA ILE A 215 6.84 -4.96 -21.40
C ILE A 215 6.00 -4.66 -22.65
N GLU A 216 6.63 -4.58 -23.83
CA GLU A 216 5.92 -4.30 -25.07
C GLU A 216 4.87 -5.37 -25.41
N GLU A 217 5.16 -6.64 -25.16
CA GLU A 217 4.23 -7.75 -25.32
C GLU A 217 3.05 -7.62 -24.37
N TYR A 218 3.32 -7.33 -23.08
CA TYR A 218 2.27 -7.06 -22.10
C TYR A 218 1.39 -5.89 -22.54
N GLN A 219 1.97 -4.76 -22.95
CA GLN A 219 1.18 -3.61 -23.39
C GLN A 219 0.34 -3.92 -24.64
N LYS A 220 0.85 -4.70 -25.60
CA LYS A 220 0.06 -5.12 -26.77
C LYS A 220 -1.12 -6.01 -26.38
N SER A 221 -0.95 -6.89 -25.39
CA SER A 221 -2.04 -7.73 -24.89
C SER A 221 -3.16 -6.94 -24.20
N VAL A 222 -2.86 -5.74 -23.69
CA VAL A 222 -3.84 -4.84 -23.07
C VAL A 222 -4.58 -3.96 -24.12
N VAL A 223 -4.08 -3.89 -25.37
CA VAL A 223 -4.56 -2.99 -26.43
C VAL A 223 -5.42 -3.70 -27.50
N GLU A 224 -5.86 -4.96 -27.30
CA GLU A 224 -7.01 -5.48 -28.07
C GLU A 224 -8.29 -4.77 -27.61
N GLU A 225 -8.50 -3.60 -28.21
CA GLU A 225 -9.59 -2.66 -27.95
C GLU A 225 -10.92 -3.24 -28.43
N TYR A 226 -11.84 -3.43 -27.48
CA TYR A 226 -13.24 -3.73 -27.73
C TYR A 226 -13.86 -2.65 -28.64
N PRO A 227 -14.53 -3.01 -29.75
CA PRO A 227 -15.30 -2.04 -30.50
C PRO A 227 -16.43 -1.52 -29.62
N VAL A 228 -16.34 -0.24 -29.24
CA VAL A 228 -17.39 0.47 -28.51
C VAL A 228 -18.55 0.72 -29.47
N ASP A 229 -19.56 -0.15 -29.46
CA ASP A 229 -20.84 0.16 -30.08
C ASP A 229 -21.72 0.91 -29.08
N ALA A 230 -21.60 2.24 -29.12
CA ALA A 230 -22.43 3.15 -28.36
C ALA A 230 -23.84 3.24 -28.99
N ALA A 231 -24.74 2.32 -28.63
CA ALA A 231 -26.21 2.54 -28.56
C ALA A 231 -27.02 1.22 -28.46
N ALA A 232 -26.90 0.49 -27.35
CA ALA A 232 -27.86 -0.47 -26.79
C ALA A 232 -27.07 -1.25 -25.73
N VAL A 233 -27.17 -1.00 -24.43
CA VAL A 233 -28.28 -1.43 -23.59
C VAL A 233 -28.32 -0.47 -22.39
N ALA A 234 -29.19 0.52 -22.46
CA ALA A 234 -29.78 1.06 -21.24
C ALA A 234 -30.86 0.05 -20.81
N VAL A 235 -30.92 -0.23 -19.51
CA VAL A 235 -31.74 -1.26 -18.82
C VAL A 235 -30.95 -2.55 -18.58
N ASP A 236 -30.08 -2.50 -17.56
CA ASP A 236 -29.86 -3.51 -16.49
C ASP A 236 -28.42 -3.44 -15.91
N SER A 237 -27.95 -2.22 -15.59
CA SER A 237 -26.60 -1.96 -15.04
C SER A 237 -26.63 -1.48 -13.58
N VAL A 238 -27.63 -1.89 -12.80
CA VAL A 238 -27.62 -1.70 -11.35
C VAL A 238 -27.18 -3.01 -10.69
N LEU A 239 -25.92 -3.02 -10.23
CA LEU A 239 -25.28 -4.02 -9.37
C LEU A 239 -24.63 -5.23 -10.05
N ALA A 240 -23.55 -4.97 -10.79
CA ALA A 240 -22.47 -5.93 -10.98
C ALA A 240 -21.11 -5.25 -10.71
N TYR A 241 -20.95 -4.64 -9.54
CA TYR A 241 -19.62 -4.45 -8.95
C TYR A 241 -19.24 -5.77 -8.28
N GLY A 242 -18.69 -6.69 -9.08
CA GLY A 242 -18.26 -8.01 -8.64
C GLY A 242 -17.02 -7.93 -7.74
N ASP A 243 -17.25 -8.17 -6.45
CA ASP A 243 -16.40 -8.95 -5.54
C ASP A 243 -14.88 -8.98 -5.81
N TYR A 244 -14.17 -7.94 -5.36
CA TYR A 244 -12.71 -7.91 -5.26
C TYR A 244 -12.17 -8.75 -4.07
N GLY A 245 -12.98 -9.57 -3.40
CA GLY A 245 -12.63 -10.24 -2.14
C GLY A 245 -11.92 -11.61 -2.25
N SER A 246 -11.84 -12.24 -3.43
CA SER A 246 -11.49 -13.68 -3.51
C SER A 246 -9.99 -14.02 -3.62
N VAL A 247 -9.15 -13.15 -4.21
CA VAL A 247 -7.71 -13.45 -4.41
C VAL A 247 -6.87 -13.21 -3.16
N TYR A 248 -7.22 -12.20 -2.36
CA TYR A 248 -6.51 -11.83 -1.13
C TYR A 248 -6.59 -12.90 -0.04
N SER A 249 -7.61 -13.75 -0.11
CA SER A 249 -7.83 -14.87 0.82
C SER A 249 -7.01 -16.12 0.46
N ASP A 250 -6.38 -16.15 -0.72
CA ASP A 250 -5.60 -17.29 -1.19
C ASP A 250 -4.29 -17.43 -0.39
N PRO A 251 -3.97 -18.59 0.20
CA PRO A 251 -2.70 -18.79 0.90
C PRO A 251 -1.44 -18.67 0.01
N LEU A 252 -1.61 -18.60 -1.31
CA LEU A 252 -0.54 -18.27 -2.26
C LEU A 252 -0.33 -16.75 -2.44
N TYR A 253 -1.27 -15.91 -1.99
CA TYR A 253 -1.26 -14.45 -2.10
C TYR A 253 -0.38 -13.80 -1.04
N THR A 254 -0.44 -14.29 0.20
CA THR A 254 0.42 -13.77 1.27
C THR A 254 0.57 -14.79 2.38
N TYR A 255 1.54 -14.58 3.26
CA TYR A 255 1.63 -15.27 4.53
C TYR A 255 0.75 -14.53 5.55
N ASN A 256 -0.42 -15.06 5.85
CA ASN A 256 -1.37 -14.44 6.80
C ASN A 256 -0.83 -14.46 8.24
N TYR A 257 -1.18 -13.44 9.03
CA TYR A 257 -0.94 -13.35 10.48
C TYR A 257 -1.98 -14.17 11.26
N ASP A 258 -2.05 -15.48 10.98
CA ASP A 258 -3.04 -16.41 11.51
C ASP A 258 -2.44 -17.40 12.53
N GLY A 259 -1.36 -16.99 13.21
CA GLY A 259 -0.64 -17.80 14.18
C GLY A 259 0.28 -18.86 13.57
N SER A 260 0.47 -18.86 12.25
CA SER A 260 1.48 -19.66 11.55
C SER A 260 2.79 -18.91 11.28
N GLU A 261 3.02 -17.81 11.98
CA GLU A 261 4.15 -16.90 11.82
C GLU A 261 5.51 -17.53 12.13
N LEU A 262 6.54 -17.00 11.46
CA LEU A 262 7.93 -17.24 11.81
C LEU A 262 8.23 -16.42 13.07
N GLN A 263 8.74 -17.10 14.09
CA GLN A 263 9.19 -16.49 15.35
C GLN A 263 10.50 -15.73 15.15
N ASP A 264 11.37 -16.23 14.27
CA ASP A 264 12.58 -15.52 13.86
C ASP A 264 12.30 -14.67 12.62
N TYR A 265 12.15 -13.36 12.83
CA TYR A 265 11.83 -12.41 11.78
C TYR A 265 12.85 -12.37 10.63
N SER A 266 14.11 -12.77 10.86
CA SER A 266 15.13 -12.81 9.81
C SER A 266 14.79 -13.81 8.71
N LEU A 267 13.98 -14.83 9.02
CA LEU A 267 13.55 -15.87 8.08
C LEU A 267 12.55 -15.36 7.04
N TYR A 268 11.86 -14.23 7.31
CA TYR A 268 10.96 -13.61 6.33
C TYR A 268 11.71 -13.20 5.05
N SER A 269 12.95 -12.73 5.19
CA SER A 269 13.80 -12.35 4.05
C SER A 269 14.01 -13.48 3.03
N TYR A 270 13.94 -14.74 3.47
CA TYR A 270 14.09 -15.91 2.61
C TYR A 270 12.79 -16.36 1.94
N ILE A 271 11.64 -16.16 2.59
CA ILE A 271 10.35 -16.62 2.08
C ILE A 271 9.65 -15.57 1.22
N THR A 272 9.90 -14.27 1.46
CA THR A 272 9.30 -13.15 0.72
C THR A 272 9.45 -13.31 -0.80
N PRO A 273 10.62 -13.68 -1.36
CA PRO A 273 10.75 -13.84 -2.82
C PRO A 273 9.80 -14.90 -3.41
N ILE A 274 9.53 -15.99 -2.69
CA ILE A 274 8.60 -17.03 -3.14
C ILE A 274 7.19 -16.46 -3.19
N TYR A 275 6.77 -15.77 -2.12
CA TYR A 275 5.45 -15.15 -2.03
C TYR A 275 5.27 -14.03 -3.06
N SER A 276 6.27 -13.19 -3.31
CA SER A 276 6.19 -12.16 -4.36
C SER A 276 5.89 -12.76 -5.73
N VAL A 277 6.52 -13.90 -6.07
CA VAL A 277 6.28 -14.60 -7.33
C VAL A 277 4.88 -15.23 -7.36
N THR A 278 4.46 -15.91 -6.29
CA THR A 278 3.13 -16.56 -6.28
C THR A 278 1.98 -15.57 -6.26
N THR A 279 2.11 -14.46 -5.52
CA THR A 279 1.15 -13.34 -5.51
C THR A 279 0.92 -12.82 -6.92
N ASN A 280 2.02 -12.53 -7.63
CA ASN A 280 1.96 -11.99 -8.97
C ASN A 280 1.41 -13.02 -9.98
N ALA A 281 1.78 -14.29 -9.82
CA ALA A 281 1.28 -15.37 -10.68
C ALA A 281 -0.23 -15.61 -10.48
N LEU A 282 -0.75 -15.49 -9.25
CA LEU A 282 -2.16 -15.72 -8.92
C LEU A 282 -3.12 -14.81 -9.69
N TYR A 283 -2.82 -13.51 -9.80
CA TYR A 283 -3.65 -12.56 -10.56
C TYR A 283 -3.80 -12.94 -12.04
N ASN A 284 -2.88 -13.76 -12.57
CA ASN A 284 -2.89 -14.22 -13.96
C ASN A 284 -3.50 -15.62 -14.12
N THR A 285 -4.05 -16.19 -13.05
CA THR A 285 -4.73 -17.48 -13.11
C THR A 285 -6.18 -17.32 -13.52
N LYS A 286 -6.70 -18.29 -14.27
CA LYS A 286 -8.09 -18.31 -14.75
C LYS A 286 -9.10 -18.23 -13.61
N GLU A 287 -8.73 -18.78 -12.46
CA GLU A 287 -9.49 -18.77 -11.23
C GLU A 287 -9.71 -17.37 -10.67
N TYR A 288 -8.93 -16.35 -11.05
CA TYR A 288 -9.13 -14.97 -10.59
C TYR A 288 -9.36 -13.98 -11.73
N GLY A 289 -9.95 -14.46 -12.84
CA GLY A 289 -10.29 -13.63 -14.00
C GLY A 289 -9.10 -13.26 -14.89
N GLY A 290 -7.92 -13.85 -14.64
CA GLY A 290 -6.76 -13.66 -15.51
C GLY A 290 -6.90 -14.42 -16.84
N GLU A 291 -6.54 -13.76 -17.95
CA GLU A 291 -6.57 -14.34 -19.30
C GLU A 291 -5.36 -15.22 -19.63
N GLY A 292 -4.51 -15.52 -18.63
CA GLY A 292 -3.28 -16.28 -18.78
C GLY A 292 -3.47 -17.79 -19.03
N THR A 293 -2.37 -18.45 -19.41
CA THR A 293 -2.30 -19.92 -19.55
C THR A 293 -2.03 -20.66 -18.23
N LEU A 294 -1.74 -19.91 -17.17
CA LEU A 294 -1.45 -20.42 -15.82
C LEU A 294 -2.75 -20.74 -15.08
N ASN A 295 -2.76 -21.86 -14.36
CA ASN A 295 -3.80 -22.19 -13.38
C ASN A 295 -3.22 -22.18 -11.96
N ARG A 296 -4.09 -22.08 -10.96
CA ARG A 296 -3.65 -22.03 -9.56
C ARG A 296 -2.86 -23.25 -9.14
N ASP A 297 -3.20 -24.44 -9.64
CA ASP A 297 -2.48 -25.69 -9.32
C ASP A 297 -1.01 -25.67 -9.77
N GLN A 298 -0.72 -25.01 -10.89
CA GLN A 298 0.65 -24.78 -11.35
C GLN A 298 1.39 -23.84 -10.40
N VAL A 299 0.75 -22.79 -9.92
CA VAL A 299 1.32 -21.86 -8.92
C VAL A 299 1.56 -22.56 -7.58
N ALA A 300 0.62 -23.39 -7.12
CA ALA A 300 0.76 -24.22 -5.92
C ALA A 300 1.92 -25.23 -6.04
N SER A 301 2.06 -25.85 -7.21
CA SER A 301 3.14 -26.79 -7.50
C SER A 301 4.51 -26.10 -7.51
N PHE A 302 4.60 -24.90 -8.08
CA PHE A 302 5.78 -24.04 -8.01
C PHE A 302 6.12 -23.71 -6.56
N TYR A 303 5.17 -23.18 -5.78
CA TYR A 303 5.36 -22.85 -4.37
C TYR A 303 5.94 -24.02 -3.57
N LYS A 304 5.34 -25.21 -3.70
CA LYS A 304 5.76 -26.43 -2.99
C LYS A 304 7.16 -26.87 -3.37
N LYS A 305 7.53 -26.76 -4.65
CA LYS A 305 8.86 -27.13 -5.14
C LYS A 305 9.92 -26.15 -4.66
N GLU A 306 9.65 -24.86 -4.76
CA GLU A 306 10.60 -23.81 -4.41
C GLU A 306 10.78 -23.70 -2.89
N SER A 307 9.72 -23.80 -2.10
CA SER A 307 9.81 -23.84 -0.63
C SER A 307 10.69 -24.99 -0.13
N LYS A 308 10.51 -26.20 -0.68
CA LYS A 308 11.35 -27.36 -0.35
C LYS A 308 12.81 -27.17 -0.77
N SER A 309 13.04 -26.58 -1.94
CA SER A 309 14.38 -26.33 -2.47
C SER A 309 15.11 -25.25 -1.66
N LEU A 310 14.40 -24.19 -1.28
CA LEU A 310 14.90 -23.09 -0.46
C LEU A 310 15.46 -23.61 0.87
N VAL A 311 14.66 -24.35 1.65
CA VAL A 311 15.10 -24.89 2.96
C VAL A 311 16.33 -25.79 2.80
N LYS A 312 16.34 -26.65 1.77
CA LYS A 312 17.48 -27.52 1.49
C LYS A 312 18.74 -26.72 1.15
N ASN A 313 18.61 -25.70 0.31
CA ASN A 313 19.72 -24.87 -0.15
C ASN A 313 20.28 -24.02 0.99
N LEU A 314 19.42 -23.35 1.77
CA LEU A 314 19.82 -22.57 2.94
C LEU A 314 20.57 -23.44 3.96
N LYS A 315 20.09 -24.66 4.21
CA LYS A 315 20.77 -25.59 5.12
C LYS A 315 22.14 -26.02 4.59
N SER A 316 22.20 -26.38 3.31
CA SER A 316 23.44 -26.86 2.67
C SER A 316 24.51 -25.75 2.59
N ALA A 317 24.07 -24.52 2.37
CA ALA A 317 24.89 -23.32 2.37
C ALA A 317 25.23 -22.79 3.79
N LYS A 318 24.74 -23.45 4.85
CA LYS A 318 24.92 -23.04 6.27
C LYS A 318 24.40 -21.62 6.57
N MET A 319 23.41 -21.15 5.82
CA MET A 319 22.80 -19.83 6.00
C MET A 319 21.73 -19.81 7.11
N ILE A 320 21.27 -20.99 7.55
CA ILE A 320 20.31 -21.14 8.63
C ILE A 320 20.78 -22.18 9.65
N THR A 321 20.40 -21.97 10.92
CA THR A 321 20.66 -22.89 12.02
C THR A 321 19.83 -24.17 11.90
N ALA A 322 20.01 -25.12 12.83
CA ALA A 322 19.15 -26.30 12.88
C ALA A 322 17.72 -25.97 13.31
N ASP A 323 17.54 -24.96 14.16
CA ASP A 323 16.22 -24.58 14.68
C ASP A 323 15.45 -23.70 13.69
N GLN A 324 16.12 -22.73 13.06
CA GLN A 324 15.56 -21.97 11.93
C GLN A 324 15.11 -22.87 10.77
N LYS A 325 15.86 -23.96 10.51
CA LYS A 325 15.45 -24.97 9.54
C LYS A 325 14.13 -25.64 9.93
N LYS A 326 14.01 -26.11 11.19
CA LYS A 326 12.77 -26.74 11.67
C LYS A 326 11.59 -25.78 11.60
N GLU A 327 11.84 -24.52 11.90
CA GLU A 327 10.84 -23.45 11.84
C GLU A 327 10.34 -23.22 10.41
N LEU A 328 11.24 -23.06 9.44
CA LEU A 328 10.87 -22.97 8.02
C LEU A 328 10.14 -24.23 7.52
N GLU A 329 10.58 -25.43 7.92
CA GLU A 329 9.91 -26.68 7.56
C GLU A 329 8.49 -26.74 8.13
N LYS A 330 8.29 -26.29 9.38
CA LYS A 330 6.98 -26.20 10.02
C LYS A 330 6.09 -25.17 9.30
N PHE A 331 6.62 -23.99 9.05
CA PHE A 331 5.94 -22.92 8.32
C PHE A 331 5.46 -23.40 6.96
N PHE A 332 6.36 -23.89 6.10
CA PHE A 332 6.01 -24.34 4.76
C PHE A 332 5.09 -25.55 4.76
N LYS A 333 5.19 -26.45 5.76
CA LYS A 333 4.23 -27.54 5.91
C LYS A 333 2.83 -27.00 6.15
N THR A 334 2.67 -26.07 7.10
CA THR A 334 1.38 -25.43 7.40
C THR A 334 0.81 -24.72 6.17
N GLN A 335 1.63 -23.94 5.47
CA GLN A 335 1.20 -23.21 4.28
C GLN A 335 0.81 -24.15 3.13
N ASN A 336 1.58 -25.21 2.87
CA ASN A 336 1.24 -26.19 1.84
C ASN A 336 -0.10 -26.91 2.13
N GLU A 337 -0.44 -27.17 3.39
CA GLU A 337 -1.74 -27.72 3.75
C GLU A 337 -2.87 -26.71 3.49
N LYS A 338 -2.68 -25.44 3.85
CA LYS A 338 -3.65 -24.37 3.54
C LYS A 338 -3.87 -24.24 2.03
N ILE A 339 -2.79 -24.17 1.25
CA ILE A 339 -2.85 -24.04 -0.22
C ILE A 339 -3.61 -25.21 -0.85
N LYS A 340 -3.36 -26.42 -0.36
CA LYS A 340 -4.00 -27.66 -0.83
C LYS A 340 -5.50 -27.70 -0.52
N ASN A 341 -5.90 -27.20 0.63
CA ASN A 341 -7.30 -27.22 1.09
C ASN A 341 -8.10 -26.00 0.61
N TYR A 342 -7.42 -24.99 0.08
CA TYR A 342 -8.06 -23.77 -0.41
C TYR A 342 -8.64 -23.97 -1.80
N VAL A 343 -9.89 -23.52 -1.98
CA VAL A 343 -10.61 -23.58 -3.25
C VAL A 343 -10.93 -22.15 -3.70
N PRO A 344 -10.44 -21.71 -4.88
CA PRO A 344 -10.72 -20.38 -5.41
C PRO A 344 -12.21 -20.15 -5.70
N ASN A 345 -12.68 -18.92 -5.46
CA ASN A 345 -14.05 -18.51 -5.69
C ASN A 345 -15.10 -19.48 -5.14
N GLN A 346 -14.77 -20.20 -4.06
CA GLN A 346 -15.80 -20.96 -3.37
C GLN A 346 -16.80 -19.97 -2.77
N PRO A 347 -18.10 -20.16 -3.00
CA PRO A 347 -19.10 -19.54 -2.14
C PRO A 347 -18.81 -20.03 -0.73
N ILE A 348 -18.48 -19.11 0.16
CA ILE A 348 -18.09 -19.45 1.53
C ILE A 348 -19.37 -19.94 2.24
N ASP A 349 -19.41 -21.23 2.58
CA ASP A 349 -20.45 -21.81 3.42
C ASP A 349 -20.10 -21.54 4.88
N TYR A 350 -20.86 -20.66 5.49
CA TYR A 350 -20.62 -20.06 6.79
C TYR A 350 -21.31 -20.82 7.96
N ALA A 351 -21.82 -22.04 7.74
CA ALA A 351 -22.63 -22.72 8.76
C ALA A 351 -21.89 -23.69 9.72
N ALA A 352 -20.56 -23.82 9.69
CA ALA A 352 -19.89 -24.74 10.62
C ALA A 352 -18.47 -24.34 11.02
N THR A 353 -18.29 -23.76 12.21
CA THR A 353 -17.59 -24.39 13.35
C THR A 353 -17.37 -23.40 14.48
N ASP A 354 -18.23 -23.47 15.51
CA ASP A 354 -17.81 -23.14 16.88
C ASP A 354 -17.00 -24.32 17.43
N VAL A 355 -15.93 -23.97 18.13
CA VAL A 355 -14.88 -24.87 18.60
C VAL A 355 -15.33 -25.61 19.86
N ALA A 356 -15.73 -26.88 19.74
CA ALA A 356 -15.66 -27.84 20.86
C ALA A 356 -15.70 -29.30 20.39
N GLU A 357 -14.58 -30.00 20.63
CA GLU A 357 -14.42 -31.47 20.72
C GLU A 357 -14.29 -32.30 19.42
N ALA A 358 -13.03 -32.46 19.01
CA ALA A 358 -12.37 -33.71 18.59
C ALA A 358 -13.18 -34.82 17.86
N TYR A 359 -12.80 -35.06 16.60
CA TYR A 359 -13.02 -36.28 15.78
C TYR A 359 -14.47 -36.71 15.49
N ALA A 360 -15.00 -36.39 14.30
CA ALA A 360 -15.58 -37.35 13.32
C ALA A 360 -16.42 -36.63 12.25
N VAL A 361 -16.25 -37.04 11.00
CA VAL A 361 -16.97 -36.57 9.81
C VAL A 361 -18.21 -37.45 9.61
N THR A 362 -19.38 -36.88 9.29
CA THR A 362 -20.22 -37.22 8.11
C THR A 362 -21.57 -36.49 8.09
N ASP A 363 -21.76 -35.75 6.98
CA ASP A 363 -22.93 -35.58 6.12
C ASP A 363 -24.24 -34.89 6.57
N THR A 364 -24.39 -33.71 5.95
CA THR A 364 -25.56 -33.15 5.23
C THR A 364 -26.77 -32.58 5.97
N ALA A 365 -26.96 -31.29 5.67
CA ALA A 365 -28.20 -30.56 5.43
C ALA A 365 -28.93 -29.97 6.65
N ALA A 366 -28.61 -28.70 6.95
CA ALA A 366 -29.59 -27.70 7.39
C ALA A 366 -28.99 -26.27 7.40
N TYR A 367 -29.45 -25.45 6.44
CA TYR A 367 -29.57 -23.98 6.44
C TYR A 367 -28.33 -23.10 6.64
N ALA A 368 -28.02 -22.32 5.60
CA ALA A 368 -27.18 -21.14 5.65
C ALA A 368 -27.76 -20.09 6.60
N GLU A 369 -26.91 -19.47 7.43
CA GLU A 369 -27.14 -18.12 7.93
C GLU A 369 -25.90 -17.24 7.68
N ASP A 370 -26.20 -15.98 7.34
CA ASP A 370 -25.31 -14.92 6.89
C ASP A 370 -24.15 -14.64 7.87
N TYR A 371 -22.90 -14.57 7.38
CA TYR A 371 -21.78 -14.06 8.17
C TYR A 371 -21.68 -12.53 8.05
N ASP A 372 -21.90 -11.89 9.19
CA ASP A 372 -21.90 -10.44 9.38
C ASP A 372 -20.47 -9.98 9.71
N TYR A 373 -19.86 -9.16 8.84
CA TYR A 373 -18.49 -8.62 9.00
C TYR A 373 -18.37 -7.62 10.17
N TYR A 374 -19.47 -7.38 10.87
CA TYR A 374 -19.57 -6.48 12.01
C TYR A 374 -19.60 -7.30 13.30
N THR A 375 -18.86 -6.85 14.30
CA THR A 375 -19.09 -7.31 15.68
C THR A 375 -20.56 -7.04 15.99
N LYS A 376 -21.30 -8.07 16.45
CA LYS A 376 -22.71 -7.90 16.78
C LYS A 376 -22.84 -6.71 17.73
N TYR A 377 -23.59 -5.70 17.30
CA TYR A 377 -23.81 -4.51 18.11
C TYR A 377 -24.43 -4.93 19.44
N GLU A 378 -23.65 -4.86 20.51
CA GLU A 378 -24.12 -5.09 21.87
C GLU A 378 -24.53 -3.75 22.47
N SER A 379 -25.83 -3.59 22.61
CA SER A 379 -26.43 -2.34 23.08
C SER A 379 -26.21 -2.12 24.58
N SER A 380 -25.22 -1.33 24.97
CA SER A 380 -25.00 -0.95 26.37
C SER A 380 -25.79 0.29 26.83
N TYR A 381 -26.25 1.16 25.91
CA TYR A 381 -26.83 2.48 26.26
C TYR A 381 -28.04 2.44 27.21
N LYS A 382 -28.80 1.33 27.26
CA LYS A 382 -29.94 1.20 28.17
C LYS A 382 -29.52 1.08 29.63
N ASN A 383 -28.30 0.60 29.86
CA ASN A 383 -27.71 0.37 31.17
C ASN A 383 -26.86 1.56 31.65
N GLU A 384 -26.66 2.59 30.81
CA GLU A 384 -25.98 3.82 31.20
C GLU A 384 -26.85 4.66 32.15
N THR A 385 -26.24 5.16 33.21
CA THR A 385 -26.88 6.09 34.14
C THR A 385 -26.67 7.52 33.64
N ILE A 386 -27.77 8.27 33.55
CA ILE A 386 -27.75 9.64 33.00
C ILE A 386 -26.92 10.60 33.85
N ASP A 387 -26.93 10.38 35.17
CA ASP A 387 -26.20 11.22 36.13
C ASP A 387 -24.68 10.99 36.07
N ASP A 388 -24.23 9.91 35.42
CA ASP A 388 -22.82 9.55 35.26
C ASP A 388 -22.25 10.01 33.90
N ILE A 389 -23.06 10.69 33.06
CA ILE A 389 -22.60 11.21 31.77
C ILE A 389 -21.66 12.39 32.02
N VAL A 390 -20.39 12.20 31.66
CA VAL A 390 -19.33 13.21 31.73
C VAL A 390 -19.05 13.71 30.32
N LEU A 391 -18.95 15.03 30.16
CA LEU A 391 -18.67 15.67 28.88
C LEU A 391 -17.16 15.95 28.78
N ALA A 392 -16.52 15.42 27.74
CA ALA A 392 -15.11 15.65 27.48
C ALA A 392 -14.82 17.14 27.24
N TYR A 393 -15.71 17.84 26.53
CA TYR A 393 -15.59 19.28 26.29
C TYR A 393 -15.54 20.10 27.59
N ASP A 394 -16.40 19.77 28.57
CA ASP A 394 -16.43 20.47 29.86
C ASP A 394 -15.17 20.21 30.70
N LEU A 395 -14.57 19.02 30.57
CA LEU A 395 -13.31 18.68 31.24
C LEU A 395 -12.12 19.35 30.56
N ASP A 396 -12.02 19.23 29.24
CA ASP A 396 -10.86 19.65 28.47
C ASP A 396 -10.76 21.18 28.38
N VAL A 397 -11.88 21.90 28.24
CA VAL A 397 -11.90 23.38 28.25
C VAL A 397 -11.51 23.94 29.62
N LYS A 398 -11.86 23.23 30.70
CA LYS A 398 -11.46 23.65 32.06
C LYS A 398 -9.94 23.58 32.26
N ASP A 399 -9.29 22.62 31.62
CA ASP A 399 -7.84 22.42 31.73
C ASP A 399 -7.05 23.18 30.64
N ASN A 400 -7.69 23.54 29.52
CA ASN A 400 -7.10 24.31 28.44
C ASN A 400 -8.14 25.10 27.61
N GLU A 401 -8.18 26.43 27.78
CA GLU A 401 -9.13 27.30 27.06
C GLU A 401 -8.98 27.26 25.52
N LYS A 402 -7.82 26.84 24.98
CA LYS A 402 -7.62 26.70 23.53
C LYS A 402 -8.48 25.61 22.91
N ILE A 403 -9.00 24.67 23.70
CA ILE A 403 -9.91 23.60 23.23
C ILE A 403 -11.18 24.19 22.60
N LYS A 404 -11.56 25.42 22.98
CA LYS A 404 -12.69 26.13 22.38
C LYS A 404 -12.56 26.34 20.87
N GLU A 405 -11.33 26.37 20.33
CA GLU A 405 -11.09 26.53 18.88
C GLU A 405 -11.45 25.27 18.07
N TYR A 406 -11.61 24.11 18.73
CA TYR A 406 -11.83 22.81 18.08
C TYR A 406 -13.28 22.30 18.19
N ALA A 407 -14.20 23.12 18.69
CA ALA A 407 -15.63 22.83 18.64
C ALA A 407 -16.42 24.10 18.30
N PRO A 408 -17.67 23.97 17.82
CA PRO A 408 -18.52 25.13 17.53
C PRO A 408 -18.71 26.07 18.73
N ASP A 409 -18.89 27.36 18.46
CA ASP A 409 -19.09 28.40 19.49
C ASP A 409 -20.30 28.12 20.41
N TYR A 410 -21.28 27.34 19.93
CA TYR A 410 -22.44 26.98 20.75
C TYR A 410 -22.07 26.05 21.92
N CYS A 411 -20.97 25.29 21.81
CA CYS A 411 -20.47 24.38 22.84
C CYS A 411 -19.93 25.11 24.08
N ASP A 412 -19.41 26.34 23.92
CA ASP A 412 -18.94 27.11 25.07
C ASP A 412 -20.11 27.51 25.99
N ASN A 413 -19.97 27.32 27.30
CA ASN A 413 -21.01 27.60 28.30
C ASN A 413 -22.37 26.93 28.01
N LEU A 414 -22.37 25.75 27.41
CA LEU A 414 -23.57 25.03 26.96
C LEU A 414 -24.69 24.98 28.00
N LYS A 415 -24.36 24.70 29.27
CA LYS A 415 -25.33 24.66 30.39
C LYS A 415 -26.15 25.95 30.55
N SER A 416 -25.55 27.10 30.26
CA SER A 416 -26.25 28.40 30.33
C SER A 416 -27.17 28.66 29.13
N LYS A 417 -26.96 27.94 28.04
CA LYS A 417 -27.72 28.03 26.78
C LYS A 417 -28.92 27.07 26.76
N ILE A 418 -28.97 26.10 27.68
CA ILE A 418 -30.13 25.20 27.82
C ILE A 418 -31.36 25.99 28.26
N PRO A 419 -32.51 25.86 27.56
CA PRO A 419 -33.72 26.56 27.95
C PRO A 419 -34.18 26.19 29.36
N ASN A 420 -34.75 27.17 30.06
CA ASN A 420 -35.40 26.92 31.34
C ASN A 420 -36.74 26.21 31.14
N PHE A 421 -36.68 24.87 31.09
CA PHE A 421 -37.85 24.01 31.00
C PHE A 421 -38.64 23.97 32.31
N GLN A 422 -39.95 23.81 32.22
CA GLN A 422 -40.78 23.56 33.40
C GLN A 422 -40.52 22.16 33.97
N ASN A 423 -40.27 21.18 33.09
CA ASN A 423 -39.76 19.88 33.48
C ASN A 423 -38.25 19.93 33.77
N LYS A 424 -37.86 19.76 35.04
CA LYS A 424 -36.45 19.84 35.47
C LYS A 424 -35.57 18.75 34.87
N SER A 425 -36.11 17.54 34.66
CA SER A 425 -35.37 16.42 34.07
C SER A 425 -35.05 16.67 32.59
N LEU A 426 -35.94 17.36 31.87
CA LEU A 426 -35.73 17.71 30.47
C LEU A 426 -34.44 18.54 30.27
N SER A 427 -34.14 19.47 31.18
CA SER A 427 -32.93 20.29 31.09
C SER A 427 -31.65 19.44 31.14
N THR A 428 -31.60 18.43 32.01
CA THR A 428 -30.44 17.53 32.13
C THR A 428 -30.26 16.68 30.87
N HIS A 429 -31.35 16.12 30.33
CA HIS A 429 -31.24 15.28 29.15
C HIS A 429 -30.88 16.07 27.89
N VAL A 430 -31.42 17.29 27.75
CA VAL A 430 -31.07 18.19 26.64
C VAL A 430 -29.61 18.60 26.75
N HIS A 431 -29.14 18.97 27.94
CA HIS A 431 -27.73 19.28 28.20
C HIS A 431 -26.80 18.14 27.78
N ASN A 432 -27.06 16.94 28.27
CA ASN A 432 -26.22 15.77 28.01
C ASN A 432 -26.24 15.40 26.52
N LEU A 433 -27.39 15.48 25.86
CA LEU A 433 -27.49 15.23 24.42
C LEU A 433 -26.63 16.22 23.63
N THR A 434 -26.75 17.52 23.90
CA THR A 434 -25.98 18.53 23.18
C THR A 434 -24.50 18.55 23.54
N GLY A 435 -24.15 18.20 24.78
CA GLY A 435 -22.77 18.12 25.23
C GLY A 435 -22.02 16.99 24.53
N GLN A 436 -22.67 15.83 24.39
CA GLN A 436 -22.06 14.71 23.66
C GLN A 436 -21.92 14.99 22.16
N ILE A 437 -22.75 15.88 21.57
CA ILE A 437 -22.52 16.38 20.20
C ILE A 437 -21.23 17.22 20.16
N CYS A 438 -20.99 18.07 21.15
CA CYS A 438 -19.73 18.83 21.26
C CYS A 438 -18.51 17.92 21.41
N ASP A 439 -18.62 16.83 22.17
CA ASP A 439 -17.57 15.82 22.31
C ASP A 439 -17.23 15.14 20.97
N LEU A 440 -18.23 14.91 20.09
CA LEU A 440 -17.96 14.38 18.74
C LEU A 440 -17.21 15.36 17.84
N TYR A 441 -17.41 16.67 17.98
CA TYR A 441 -16.59 17.67 17.27
C TYR A 441 -15.14 17.65 17.76
N LEU A 442 -14.93 17.50 19.07
CA LEU A 442 -13.59 17.31 19.62
C LEU A 442 -12.94 16.02 19.10
N TYR A 443 -13.67 14.90 19.07
CA TYR A 443 -13.18 13.63 18.50
C TYR A 443 -12.69 13.81 17.06
N ASN A 444 -13.49 14.45 16.21
CA ASN A 444 -13.16 14.68 14.81
C ASN A 444 -11.90 15.55 14.63
N ASN A 445 -11.62 16.44 15.60
CA ASN A 445 -10.47 17.34 15.60
C ASN A 445 -9.29 16.80 16.44
N GLY A 446 -9.26 15.49 16.74
CA GLY A 446 -8.13 14.82 17.39
C GLY A 446 -8.16 14.80 18.92
N GLY A 447 -9.28 15.18 19.54
CA GLY A 447 -9.50 15.10 20.99
C GLY A 447 -9.64 13.66 21.50
N ASN A 448 -9.27 13.43 22.76
CA ASN A 448 -9.35 12.12 23.40
C ASN A 448 -10.77 11.82 23.88
N VAL A 449 -11.65 11.44 22.95
CA VAL A 449 -13.07 11.20 23.19
C VAL A 449 -13.44 9.76 22.84
N GLY A 450 -14.12 9.06 23.74
CA GLY A 450 -14.63 7.71 23.50
C GLY A 450 -15.81 7.70 22.52
N TYR A 451 -15.55 7.43 21.23
CA TYR A 451 -16.56 7.54 20.16
C TYR A 451 -17.85 6.73 20.41
N PHE A 452 -17.73 5.44 20.72
CA PHE A 452 -18.91 4.58 20.94
C PHE A 452 -19.64 4.88 22.27
N GLU A 453 -18.91 5.27 23.31
CA GLU A 453 -19.47 5.69 24.61
C GLU A 453 -20.30 6.96 24.44
N THR A 454 -19.76 7.93 23.71
CA THR A 454 -20.41 9.21 23.35
C THR A 454 -21.72 8.94 22.59
N ILE A 455 -21.70 8.08 21.57
CA ILE A 455 -22.90 7.71 20.80
C ILE A 455 -23.95 7.03 21.68
N ASN A 456 -23.54 6.16 22.60
CA ASN A 456 -24.48 5.48 23.50
C ASN A 456 -25.12 6.47 24.49
N SER A 457 -24.34 7.39 25.05
CA SER A 457 -24.85 8.45 25.94
C SER A 457 -25.79 9.42 25.23
N MET A 458 -25.54 9.75 23.95
CA MET A 458 -26.48 10.50 23.12
C MET A 458 -27.80 9.76 22.96
N ARG A 459 -27.75 8.47 22.63
CA ARG A 459 -28.95 7.64 22.45
C ARG A 459 -29.75 7.50 23.73
N LYS A 460 -29.09 7.37 24.88
CA LYS A 460 -29.72 7.38 26.19
C LYS A 460 -30.40 8.71 26.48
N SER A 461 -29.72 9.82 26.26
CA SER A 461 -30.27 11.17 26.49
C SER A 461 -31.48 11.45 25.59
N TYR A 462 -31.39 11.07 24.31
CA TYR A 462 -32.50 11.18 23.35
C TYR A 462 -33.73 10.36 23.78
N LEU A 463 -33.52 9.10 24.18
CA LEU A 463 -34.62 8.25 24.65
C LEU A 463 -35.37 8.86 25.84
N GLU A 464 -34.66 9.49 26.77
CA GLU A 464 -35.26 10.06 27.98
C GLU A 464 -36.01 11.35 27.67
N ILE A 465 -35.55 12.14 26.68
CA ILE A 465 -36.33 13.26 26.10
C ILE A 465 -37.62 12.73 25.46
N GLU A 466 -37.55 11.67 24.67
CA GLU A 466 -38.72 11.10 23.99
C GLU A 466 -39.76 10.53 24.97
N LYS A 467 -39.33 9.87 26.05
CA LYS A 467 -40.22 9.42 27.13
C LYS A 467 -40.98 10.58 27.77
N LEU A 468 -40.33 11.74 27.89
CA LEU A 468 -40.95 12.94 28.44
C LEU A 468 -41.88 13.62 27.44
N ARG A 469 -41.66 13.49 26.12
CA ARG A 469 -42.30 14.28 25.06
C ARG A 469 -43.82 14.38 25.17
N SER A 470 -44.51 13.27 25.46
CA SER A 470 -45.98 13.22 25.62
C SER A 470 -46.50 13.91 26.90
N THR A 471 -45.62 14.09 27.88
CA THR A 471 -45.92 14.72 29.18
C THR A 471 -45.46 16.19 29.25
N LEU A 472 -44.66 16.63 28.27
CA LEU A 472 -44.21 18.02 28.19
C LEU A 472 -45.36 18.97 27.92
N SER A 473 -45.33 20.13 28.55
CA SER A 473 -46.26 21.22 28.22
C SER A 473 -46.01 21.69 26.79
N GLN A 474 -47.04 22.29 26.16
CA GLN A 474 -46.89 22.91 24.83
C GLN A 474 -45.75 23.95 24.81
N LYS A 475 -45.49 24.60 25.96
CA LYS A 475 -44.39 25.55 26.12
C LYS A 475 -43.03 24.85 26.07
N ASP A 476 -42.85 23.77 26.84
CA ASP A 476 -41.59 23.01 26.86
C ASP A 476 -41.31 22.34 25.50
N GLN A 477 -42.35 21.83 24.82
CA GLN A 477 -42.22 21.27 23.47
C GLN A 477 -41.76 22.32 22.45
N LYS A 478 -42.34 23.53 22.53
CA LYS A 478 -41.95 24.65 21.66
C LYS A 478 -40.50 25.08 21.93
N LEU A 479 -40.12 25.24 23.20
CA LEU A 479 -38.76 25.61 23.60
C LEU A 479 -37.73 24.57 23.17
N LEU A 480 -38.04 23.27 23.33
CA LEU A 480 -37.17 22.18 22.91
C LEU A 480 -36.94 22.21 21.38
N LEU A 481 -38.02 22.38 20.61
CA LEU A 481 -37.94 22.46 19.16
C LEU A 481 -37.18 23.69 18.68
N GLU A 482 -37.40 24.85 19.30
CA GLU A 482 -36.68 26.09 18.99
C GLU A 482 -35.19 25.96 19.33
N PHE A 483 -34.85 25.36 20.46
CA PHE A 483 -33.46 25.12 20.85
C PHE A 483 -32.74 24.19 19.85
N ILE A 484 -33.33 23.05 19.51
CA ILE A 484 -32.73 22.09 18.56
C ILE A 484 -32.53 22.75 17.17
N LYS A 485 -33.47 23.57 16.71
CA LYS A 485 -33.36 24.27 15.42
C LYS A 485 -32.24 25.32 15.36
N ASN A 486 -31.78 25.77 16.52
CA ASN A 486 -30.79 26.83 16.65
C ASN A 486 -29.44 26.31 17.17
N LEU A 487 -29.25 24.99 17.24
CA LEU A 487 -27.93 24.39 17.38
C LEU A 487 -27.23 24.52 16.02
N ASP A 488 -26.13 25.26 15.98
CA ASP A 488 -25.33 25.56 14.79
C ASP A 488 -24.63 24.30 14.26
#